data_AF-A0A3P8J172-F1
#
_entry.id   AF-A0A3P8J172-F1
#
_cell.length_a   1.000
_cell.length_b   1.000
_cell.length_c   1.000
_cell.angle_alpha   90.00
_cell.angle_beta   90.00
_cell.angle_gamma   90.00
#
_symmetry.space_group_name_H-M   'P 1'
#
loop_
_entity.id
_entity.type
_entity.pdbx_description
1 polymer ?
#
loop_
_entity_poly.entity_id
_entity_poly.type
_entity_poly.pdbx_seq_one_letter_code
_entity_poly.pdbx_strand_id
1 'polypeptide(L)'
;MGQNQFHVVQDNGGSLEAIAKKYNVGFLALLQANPGVDPYVPRAGSVLTIPLQTLLPDAPREGLVINLAELRLYYYPRARMR
;
A
#
# COMPACT_ATOMS: atom_id res chain seq x y z
N MET A 1 5.63 10.73 -1.67
CA MET A 1 5.55 10.75 -0.19
C MET A 1 5.72 9.34 0.34
N GLY A 2 6.24 9.16 1.56
CA GLY A 2 6.46 7.84 2.17
C GLY A 2 7.80 7.19 1.82
N GLN A 3 8.13 6.10 2.51
CA GLN A 3 9.31 5.27 2.27
C GLN A 3 8.87 3.80 2.23
N ASN A 4 9.39 3.02 1.27
CA ASN A 4 9.13 1.59 1.24
C ASN A 4 9.66 0.93 2.51
N GLN A 5 8.93 -0.06 2.98
CA GLN A 5 9.33 -0.90 4.11
C GLN A 5 9.46 -2.34 3.65
N PHE A 6 10.14 -3.16 4.45
CA PHE A 6 10.27 -4.59 4.22
C PHE A 6 9.57 -5.36 5.33
N HIS A 7 8.89 -6.45 4.96
CA HIS A 7 8.20 -7.33 5.88
C HIS A 7 8.70 -8.76 5.72
N VAL A 8 9.17 -9.38 6.81
CA VAL A 8 9.53 -10.80 6.83
C VAL A 8 8.30 -11.62 7.18
N VAL A 9 7.89 -12.49 6.25
CA VAL A 9 6.75 -13.39 6.42
C VAL A 9 7.05 -14.38 7.55
N GLN A 10 6.20 -14.42 8.57
CA GLN A 10 6.31 -15.38 9.67
C GLN A 10 5.73 -16.74 9.27
N ASP A 11 6.05 -17.82 9.99
CA ASP A 11 5.51 -19.16 9.72
C ASP A 11 3.97 -19.22 9.72
N ASN A 12 3.33 -18.34 10.50
CA ASN A 12 1.89 -18.12 10.54
C ASN A 12 1.51 -16.70 10.06
N GLY A 13 2.33 -16.12 9.17
CA GLY A 13 2.31 -14.70 8.78
C GLY A 13 1.06 -14.22 8.03
N GLY A 14 0.16 -15.15 7.67
CA GLY A 14 -1.10 -14.86 7.00
C GLY A 14 -0.95 -14.60 5.50
N SER A 15 -2.09 -14.37 4.83
CA SER A 15 -2.16 -14.06 3.40
C SER A 15 -1.63 -12.66 3.09
N LEU A 16 -1.38 -12.38 1.81
CA LEU A 16 -1.08 -11.02 1.36
C LEU A 16 -2.22 -10.03 1.69
N GLU A 17 -3.47 -10.49 1.75
CA GLU A 17 -4.59 -9.64 2.18
C GLU A 17 -4.45 -9.21 3.66
N ALA A 18 -4.14 -10.16 4.55
CA ALA A 18 -3.94 -9.86 5.96
C ALA A 18 -2.75 -8.89 6.16
N ILE A 19 -1.66 -9.10 5.42
CA ILE A 19 -0.48 -8.23 5.43
C ILE A 19 -0.83 -6.85 4.85
N ALA A 20 -1.56 -6.78 3.74
CA ALA A 20 -2.00 -5.52 3.13
C ALA A 20 -2.83 -4.68 4.12
N LYS A 21 -3.76 -5.33 4.84
CA LYS A 21 -4.55 -4.70 5.90
C LYS A 21 -3.67 -4.18 7.04
N LYS A 22 -2.68 -4.97 7.48
CA LYS A 22 -1.73 -4.57 8.54
C LYS A 22 -0.99 -3.27 8.20
N TYR A 23 -0.57 -3.11 6.96
CA TYR A 23 0.20 -1.95 6.50
C TYR A 23 -0.67 -0.85 5.87
N ASN A 24 -1.99 -1.02 5.85
CA ASN A 24 -2.93 -0.12 5.19
C ASN A 24 -2.54 0.18 3.72
N VAL A 25 -2.17 -0.87 2.99
CA VAL A 25 -1.87 -0.80 1.55
C VAL A 25 -2.92 -1.60 0.77
N GLY A 26 -3.11 -1.25 -0.50
CA GLY A 26 -4.00 -2.01 -1.39
C GLY A 26 -3.44 -3.39 -1.68
N PHE A 27 -4.30 -4.42 -1.69
CA PHE A 27 -3.92 -5.80 -2.01
C PHE A 27 -3.23 -5.91 -3.39
N LEU A 28 -3.80 -5.26 -4.43
CA LEU A 28 -3.20 -5.27 -5.77
C LEU A 28 -1.84 -4.59 -5.81
N ALA A 29 -1.65 -3.50 -5.08
CA ALA A 29 -0.37 -2.82 -5.00
C ALA A 29 0.69 -3.70 -4.31
N LEU A 30 0.31 -4.42 -3.26
CA LEU A 30 1.21 -5.37 -2.58
C LEU A 30 1.55 -6.56 -3.48
N LEU A 31 0.58 -7.08 -4.24
CA LEU A 31 0.80 -8.14 -5.22
C LEU A 31 1.74 -7.70 -6.35
N GLN A 32 1.53 -6.50 -6.90
CA GLN A 32 2.38 -5.94 -7.95
C GLN A 32 3.82 -5.69 -7.48
N ALA A 33 4.00 -5.27 -6.22
CA ALA A 33 5.33 -5.05 -5.65
C ALA A 33 6.10 -6.35 -5.38
N ASN A 34 5.43 -7.50 -5.36
CA ASN A 34 6.02 -8.79 -4.98
C ASN A 34 5.65 -9.89 -6.00
N PRO A 35 6.11 -9.80 -7.27
CA PRO A 35 5.77 -10.75 -8.31
C PRO A 35 6.25 -12.16 -7.96
N GLY A 36 5.39 -13.16 -8.19
CA GLY A 36 5.69 -14.57 -7.95
C GLY A 36 5.48 -15.05 -6.51
N VAL A 37 5.05 -14.18 -5.59
CA VAL A 37 4.64 -14.58 -4.24
C VAL A 37 3.21 -15.16 -4.29
N ASP A 38 3.02 -16.29 -3.61
CA ASP A 38 1.67 -16.87 -3.41
C ASP A 38 0.82 -15.92 -2.54
N PRO A 39 -0.33 -15.44 -3.02
CA PRO A 39 -1.14 -14.46 -2.30
C PRO A 39 -1.86 -15.02 -1.08
N TYR A 40 -2.07 -16.34 -1.01
CA TYR A 40 -2.79 -17.00 0.08
C TYR A 40 -1.85 -17.55 1.14
N VAL A 41 -0.72 -18.13 0.72
CA VAL A 41 0.26 -18.76 1.61
C VAL A 41 1.69 -18.33 1.22
N PRO A 42 2.07 -17.06 1.46
CA PRO A 42 3.42 -16.60 1.17
C PRO A 42 4.44 -17.39 1.98
N ARG A 43 5.61 -17.68 1.37
CA ARG A 43 6.63 -18.52 2.00
C ARG A 43 7.18 -17.83 3.25
N ALA A 44 7.19 -18.54 4.37
CA ALA A 44 7.81 -18.06 5.60
C ALA A 44 9.31 -17.77 5.42
N GLY A 45 9.81 -16.75 6.12
CA GLY A 45 11.17 -16.22 5.98
C GLY A 45 11.42 -15.41 4.70
N SER A 46 10.47 -15.39 3.74
CA SER A 46 10.59 -14.50 2.58
C SER A 46 10.37 -13.03 2.98
N VAL A 47 10.94 -12.13 2.19
CA VAL A 47 10.85 -10.68 2.41
C VAL A 47 9.91 -10.09 1.36
N LEU A 48 8.90 -9.37 1.84
CA LEU A 48 7.98 -8.60 1.01
C LEU A 48 8.37 -7.12 1.02
N THR A 49 8.30 -6.49 -0.14
CA THR A 49 8.33 -5.03 -0.28
C THR A 49 6.93 -4.48 0.02
N ILE A 50 6.84 -3.54 0.96
CA ILE A 50 5.61 -2.83 1.32
C ILE A 50 5.60 -1.46 0.61
N PRO A 51 4.71 -1.24 -0.37
CA PRO A 51 4.72 -0.05 -1.24
C PRO A 51 4.02 1.15 -0.59
N LEU A 52 4.65 1.70 0.46
CA LEU A 52 4.18 2.92 1.13
C LEU A 52 4.61 4.20 0.41
N GLN A 53 5.62 4.10 -0.48
CA GLN A 53 6.02 5.23 -1.30
C GLN A 53 5.02 5.41 -2.45
N THR A 54 4.48 6.62 -2.57
CA THR A 54 3.52 6.98 -3.61
C THR A 54 3.86 8.34 -4.24
N LEU A 55 3.64 8.46 -5.54
CA LEU A 55 3.66 9.74 -6.23
C LEU A 55 2.29 10.41 -6.01
N LEU A 56 2.31 11.70 -5.68
CA LEU A 56 1.05 12.44 -5.57
C LEU A 56 0.50 12.64 -7.00
N PRO A 57 -0.83 12.54 -7.18
CA PRO A 57 -1.44 12.76 -8.48
C PRO A 57 -1.17 14.18 -8.96
N ASP A 58 -1.00 14.32 -10.27
CA ASP A 58 -0.92 15.64 -10.93
C ASP A 58 -2.33 16.24 -11.05
N ALA A 59 -2.83 16.74 -9.92
CA ALA A 59 -4.13 17.35 -9.75
C ALA A 59 -4.07 18.43 -8.67
N PRO A 60 -5.00 19.41 -8.67
CA PRO A 60 -5.12 20.37 -7.57
C PRO A 60 -5.19 19.64 -6.22
N ARG A 61 -4.38 20.08 -5.26
CA ARG A 61 -4.31 19.50 -3.91
C ARG A 61 -5.42 20.06 -3.03
N GLU A 62 -6.67 19.86 -3.45
CA GLU A 62 -7.85 20.41 -2.83
C GLU A 62 -8.93 19.34 -2.68
N GLY A 63 -9.50 19.20 -1.47
CA GLY A 63 -10.60 18.29 -1.24
C GLY A 63 -10.23 16.81 -1.46
N LEU A 64 -11.07 16.09 -2.20
CA LEU A 64 -10.88 14.67 -2.50
C LEU A 64 -10.38 14.49 -3.94
N VAL A 65 -9.27 13.78 -4.11
CA VAL A 65 -8.76 13.34 -5.41
C VAL A 65 -8.76 11.82 -5.46
N ILE A 66 -9.45 11.23 -6.44
CA ILE A 66 -9.55 9.77 -6.63
C ILE A 66 -8.70 9.38 -7.85
N ASN A 67 -7.65 8.61 -7.64
CA ASN A 67 -6.86 8.01 -8.72
C ASN A 67 -7.35 6.58 -8.99
N LEU A 68 -8.10 6.40 -10.08
CA LEU A 68 -8.66 5.10 -10.47
C LEU A 68 -7.60 4.10 -10.93
N ALA A 69 -6.49 4.56 -11.51
CA ALA A 69 -5.43 3.66 -11.98
C ALA A 69 -4.67 3.01 -10.81
N GLU A 70 -4.56 3.72 -9.69
CA GLU A 70 -3.88 3.23 -8.47
C GLU A 70 -4.86 2.76 -7.38
N LEU A 71 -6.17 2.93 -7.59
CA LEU A 71 -7.23 2.67 -6.60
C LEU A 71 -6.99 3.40 -5.27
N ARG A 72 -6.51 4.64 -5.35
CA ARG A 72 -6.15 5.47 -4.18
C ARG A 72 -7.04 6.71 -4.09
N LEU A 73 -7.42 7.04 -2.86
CA LEU A 73 -8.07 8.30 -2.50
C LEU A 73 -7.07 9.17 -1.74
N TYR A 74 -6.92 10.41 -2.19
CA TYR A 74 -6.11 11.43 -1.56
C TYR A 74 -7.04 12.49 -0.98
N TYR A 75 -6.88 12.81 0.31
CA TYR A 75 -7.64 13.85 0.98
C TYR A 75 -6.72 15.02 1.34
N TYR A 76 -7.02 16.19 0.81
CA TYR A 76 -6.34 17.45 1.10
C TYR A 76 -7.28 18.32 1.95
N PRO A 77 -7.11 18.33 3.29
CA PRO A 77 -7.98 19.11 4.16
C PRO A 77 -7.82 20.59 3.86
N ARG A 78 -8.93 21.32 3.84
CA ARG A 78 -8.88 22.77 3.71
C ARG A 78 -8.15 23.34 4.93
N ALA A 79 -7.18 24.22 4.70
CA ALA A 79 -6.51 24.91 5.78
C ALA A 79 -7.59 25.58 6.66
N ARG A 80 -7.65 25.21 7.94
CA ARG A 80 -8.55 25.85 8.88
C ARG A 80 -7.99 27.26 9.11
N MET A 81 -8.61 28.26 8.49
CA MET A 81 -8.34 29.66 8.86
C MET A 81 -8.74 29.80 10.34
N ARG A 82 -7.78 30.23 11.16
CA ARG A 82 -8.02 30.64 12.55
C ARG A 82 -8.55 32.06 12.58
#